data_AF-A0A2E1Q5G5-F1
#
_entry.id   AF-A0A2E1Q5G5-F1
#
_cell.length_a   1.000
_cell.length_b   1.000
_cell.length_c   1.000
_cell.angle_alpha   90.00
_cell.angle_beta   90.00
_cell.angle_gamma   90.00
#
_symmetry.space_group_name_H-M   'P 1'
#
loop_
_entity.id
_entity.type
_entity.pdbx_description
1 polymer ?
#
loop_
_entity_poly.entity_id
_entity_poly.type
_entity_poly.pdbx_seq_one_letter_code
_entity_poly.pdbx_strand_id
1 'polypeptide(L)'
;MTKKKWSLVYGLILLVIAVDQGTKIWALNNIHQLEFHGFFGFVLHRNPGAILGTFADLPPLLRVVSLSTAGAFLIFLFGILQYLLPRSLMILRCGMSILLGGILGNVWDRVTEGAVVDFILLRGFGWTSPAFNMADAIQWVGYAMVVYSLTAQAHLIWPDKNARRNFWINPSFQLKYCFILSLIGLSFAIISGVFSYSYLQITIDDLVLGSPQLMERRFLIPFFQTYLVMTFVFLLALFVLGRVLSHRIAGPIYAFEKFLEDLLEGKDRDLRLRAGDEFKHLEEVAEKIKIKLEEARQIKKEETPAPLD
;
A
#
# COMPACT_ATOMS: atom_id res chain seq x y z
N MET A 1 -10.46 6.36 11.15
CA MET A 1 -11.22 5.09 11.08
C MET A 1 -11.38 4.59 12.50
N THR A 2 -12.51 3.96 12.83
CA THR A 2 -12.69 3.34 14.15
C THR A 2 -11.77 2.12 14.29
N LYS A 3 -11.38 1.76 15.52
CA LYS A 3 -10.56 0.56 15.80
C LYS A 3 -11.14 -0.71 15.14
N LYS A 4 -12.48 -0.87 15.20
CA LYS A 4 -13.23 -1.97 14.56
C LYS A 4 -13.03 -2.08 13.04
N LYS A 5 -12.90 -0.95 12.34
CA LYS A 5 -12.68 -0.96 10.88
C LYS A 5 -11.26 -1.40 10.54
N TRP A 6 -10.27 -1.01 11.35
CA TRP A 6 -8.89 -1.47 11.17
C TRP A 6 -8.73 -2.95 11.51
N SER A 7 -9.38 -3.43 12.57
CA SER A 7 -9.36 -4.86 12.90
C SER A 7 -9.99 -5.71 11.78
N LEU A 8 -11.03 -5.22 11.10
CA LEU A 8 -11.59 -5.89 9.92
C LEU A 8 -10.57 -5.97 8.77
N VAL A 9 -9.93 -4.84 8.43
CA VAL A 9 -8.96 -4.78 7.32
C VAL A 9 -7.79 -5.73 7.54
N TYR A 10 -7.18 -5.73 8.73
CA TYR A 10 -6.06 -6.63 9.01
C TYR A 10 -6.51 -8.07 9.30
N GLY A 11 -7.67 -8.24 9.95
CA GLY A 11 -8.23 -9.56 10.25
C GLY A 11 -8.57 -10.35 8.99
N LEU A 12 -8.99 -9.70 7.90
CA LEU A 12 -9.22 -10.37 6.62
C LEU A 12 -7.95 -10.99 6.03
N ILE A 13 -6.78 -10.38 6.21
CA ILE A 13 -5.51 -10.96 5.74
C ILE A 13 -5.28 -12.31 6.45
N LEU A 14 -5.38 -12.31 7.78
CA LEU A 14 -5.18 -13.49 8.60
C LEU A 14 -6.24 -14.56 8.32
N LEU A 15 -7.49 -14.15 8.10
CA LEU A 15 -8.57 -15.07 7.78
C LEU A 15 -8.32 -15.79 6.46
N VAL A 16 -7.93 -15.07 5.41
CA VAL A 16 -7.63 -15.68 4.10
C VAL A 16 -6.46 -16.66 4.21
N ILE A 17 -5.38 -16.28 4.90
CA ILE A 17 -4.24 -17.17 5.14
C ILE A 17 -4.68 -18.42 5.91
N ALA A 18 -5.45 -18.26 6.98
CA ALA A 18 -5.91 -19.39 7.80
C ALA A 18 -6.82 -20.35 7.02
N VAL A 19 -7.74 -19.81 6.22
CA VAL A 19 -8.62 -20.62 5.36
C VAL A 19 -7.81 -21.35 4.30
N ASP A 20 -6.92 -20.67 3.60
CA ASP A 20 -6.07 -21.27 2.58
C ASP A 20 -5.20 -22.41 3.14
N GLN A 21 -4.43 -22.13 4.21
CA GLN A 21 -3.59 -23.14 4.87
C GLN A 21 -4.41 -24.32 5.41
N GLY A 22 -5.57 -24.05 6.02
CA GLY A 22 -6.47 -25.10 6.50
C GLY A 22 -6.96 -26.00 5.36
N THR A 23 -7.35 -25.42 4.23
CA THR A 23 -7.79 -26.20 3.06
C THR A 23 -6.67 -26.98 2.39
N LYS A 24 -5.44 -26.46 2.39
CA LYS A 24 -4.26 -27.17 1.87
C LYS A 24 -3.87 -28.35 2.75
N ILE A 25 -3.91 -28.19 4.08
CA ILE A 25 -3.69 -29.30 5.03
C ILE A 25 -4.75 -30.39 4.82
N TRP A 26 -6.01 -30.00 4.65
CA TRP A 26 -7.08 -30.96 4.32
C TRP A 26 -6.79 -31.68 3.00
N ALA A 27 -6.43 -30.95 1.94
CA ALA A 27 -6.13 -31.51 0.62
C ALA A 27 -4.98 -32.53 0.68
N LEU A 28 -3.88 -32.20 1.37
CA LEU A 28 -2.71 -33.07 1.55
C LEU A 28 -3.06 -34.39 2.24
N ASN A 29 -4.02 -34.39 3.16
CA ASN A 29 -4.41 -35.57 3.94
C ASN A 29 -5.50 -36.44 3.30
N ASN A 30 -6.28 -35.89 2.35
CA ASN A 30 -7.47 -36.57 1.81
C ASN A 30 -7.40 -36.86 0.31
N ILE A 31 -6.57 -36.16 -0.46
CA ILE A 31 -6.49 -36.32 -1.92
C ILE A 31 -5.29 -37.20 -2.26
N HIS A 32 -5.56 -38.41 -2.75
CA HIS A 32 -4.52 -39.37 -3.19
C HIS A 32 -4.54 -39.62 -4.70
N GLN A 33 -5.69 -39.49 -5.33
CA GLN A 33 -5.87 -39.66 -6.77
C GLN A 33 -6.76 -38.55 -7.33
N LEU A 34 -6.77 -38.41 -8.65
CA LEU A 34 -7.64 -37.45 -9.32
C LEU A 34 -9.09 -37.93 -9.23
N GLU A 35 -9.93 -37.17 -8.52
CA GLU A 35 -11.35 -37.48 -8.34
C GLU A 35 -12.22 -36.32 -8.83
N PHE A 36 -13.33 -36.63 -9.49
CA PHE A 36 -14.30 -35.64 -9.95
C PHE A 36 -15.66 -35.85 -9.28
N HIS A 37 -16.20 -34.77 -8.72
CA HIS A 37 -17.55 -34.68 -8.19
C HIS A 37 -18.33 -33.63 -8.98
N GLY A 38 -18.90 -34.06 -10.11
CA GLY A 38 -19.62 -33.17 -11.02
C GLY A 38 -18.69 -32.15 -11.68
N PHE A 39 -18.93 -30.86 -11.43
CA PHE A 39 -18.14 -29.76 -11.98
C PHE A 39 -16.77 -29.58 -11.30
N PHE A 40 -16.61 -30.10 -10.07
CA PHE A 40 -15.39 -29.97 -9.29
C PHE A 40 -14.53 -31.22 -9.41
N GLY A 41 -13.25 -31.05 -9.69
CA GLY A 41 -12.23 -32.07 -9.57
C GLY A 41 -11.25 -31.75 -8.44
N PHE A 42 -10.70 -32.77 -7.83
CA PHE A 42 -9.68 -32.67 -6.80
C PHE A 42 -8.45 -33.45 -7.24
N VAL A 43 -7.29 -32.79 -7.25
CA VAL A 43 -6.01 -33.39 -7.62
C VAL A 43 -4.93 -32.78 -6.76
N LEU A 44 -3.94 -33.52 -6.28
CA LEU A 44 -2.83 -32.90 -5.58
C LEU A 44 -1.76 -32.45 -6.58
N HIS A 45 -1.63 -31.15 -6.82
CA HIS A 45 -0.62 -30.58 -7.72
C HIS A 45 0.31 -29.63 -6.98
N ARG A 46 1.61 -29.91 -6.97
CA ARG A 46 2.62 -29.00 -6.42
C ARG A 46 3.11 -28.08 -7.52
N ASN A 47 2.69 -26.82 -7.45
CA ASN A 47 2.99 -25.79 -8.43
C ASN A 47 4.23 -24.97 -8.03
N PRO A 48 5.38 -25.14 -8.68
CA PRO A 48 6.56 -24.32 -8.42
C PRO A 48 6.36 -22.84 -8.80
N GLY A 49 5.42 -22.53 -9.70
CA GLY A 49 5.02 -21.19 -10.13
C GLY A 49 5.54 -20.78 -11.51
N ALA A 50 4.70 -20.07 -12.29
CA ALA A 50 5.02 -19.61 -13.65
C ALA A 50 5.72 -18.23 -13.73
N ILE A 51 5.40 -17.29 -12.83
CA ILE A 51 6.04 -15.95 -12.76
C ILE A 51 7.37 -15.99 -11.97
N LEU A 52 7.60 -17.10 -11.25
CA LEU A 52 8.75 -17.38 -10.39
C LEU A 52 9.44 -18.70 -10.78
N GLY A 53 9.27 -19.18 -12.02
CA GLY A 53 9.99 -20.38 -12.49
C GLY A 53 11.52 -20.23 -12.38
N THR A 54 12.00 -18.99 -12.42
CA THR A 54 13.39 -18.61 -12.10
C THR A 54 13.79 -18.87 -10.65
N PHE A 55 12.85 -18.85 -9.71
CA PHE A 55 13.07 -19.09 -8.28
C PHE A 55 12.77 -20.53 -7.85
N ALA A 56 12.11 -21.34 -8.68
CA ALA A 56 11.79 -22.73 -8.37
C ALA A 56 13.05 -23.61 -8.24
N ASP A 57 14.04 -23.36 -9.09
CA ASP A 57 15.35 -24.02 -9.08
C ASP A 57 16.31 -23.44 -8.03
N LEU A 58 15.90 -22.41 -7.29
CA LEU A 58 16.76 -21.85 -6.25
C LEU A 58 16.91 -22.87 -5.12
N PRO A 59 18.13 -22.99 -4.57
CA PRO A 59 18.33 -23.56 -3.26
C PRO A 59 17.30 -23.03 -2.25
N PRO A 60 16.73 -23.88 -1.38
CA PRO A 60 15.63 -23.52 -0.48
C PRO A 60 15.87 -22.20 0.27
N LEU A 61 17.09 -21.99 0.75
CA LEU A 61 17.42 -20.82 1.54
C LEU A 61 17.39 -19.50 0.74
N LEU A 62 17.88 -19.49 -0.50
CA LEU A 62 17.84 -18.30 -1.37
C LEU A 62 16.40 -17.94 -1.77
N ARG A 63 15.57 -18.97 -1.96
CA ARG A 63 14.14 -18.81 -2.22
C ARG A 63 13.44 -18.15 -1.03
N VAL A 64 13.73 -18.60 0.20
CA VAL A 64 13.18 -17.99 1.42
C VAL A 64 13.56 -16.52 1.54
N VAL A 65 14.84 -16.18 1.36
CA VAL A 65 15.33 -14.79 1.45
C VAL A 65 14.68 -13.90 0.39
N SER A 66 14.66 -14.35 -0.86
CA SER A 66 14.08 -13.57 -1.96
C SER A 66 12.59 -13.31 -1.77
N LEU A 67 11.84 -14.36 -1.38
CA LEU A 67 10.40 -14.27 -1.20
C LEU A 67 10.01 -13.50 0.06
N SER A 68 10.75 -13.65 1.17
CA SER A 68 10.51 -12.88 2.40
C SER A 68 10.78 -11.40 2.21
N THR A 69 11.86 -11.02 1.51
CA THR A 69 12.16 -9.62 1.17
C THR A 69 11.07 -9.02 0.28
N ALA A 70 10.63 -9.73 -0.76
CA ALA A 70 9.51 -9.30 -1.60
C ALA A 70 8.19 -9.20 -0.80
N GLY A 71 7.93 -10.14 0.11
CA GLY A 71 6.76 -10.13 0.98
C GLY A 71 6.76 -8.94 1.95
N ALA A 72 7.90 -8.63 2.57
CA ALA A 72 8.06 -7.46 3.44
C ALA A 72 7.78 -6.16 2.68
N PHE A 73 8.30 -6.06 1.46
CA PHE A 73 8.03 -4.93 0.58
C PHE A 73 6.53 -4.76 0.26
N LEU A 74 5.85 -5.85 -0.08
CA LEU A 74 4.40 -5.85 -0.36
C LEU A 74 3.57 -5.46 0.88
N ILE A 75 3.92 -5.95 2.07
CA ILE A 75 3.25 -5.60 3.32
C ILE A 75 3.40 -4.09 3.60
N PHE A 76 4.60 -3.55 3.39
CA PHE A 76 4.83 -2.12 3.58
C PHE A 76 4.04 -1.27 2.58
N LEU A 77 4.09 -1.63 1.29
CA LEU A 77 3.32 -0.96 0.25
C LEU A 77 1.82 -0.99 0.56
N PHE A 78 1.31 -2.13 1.01
CA PHE A 78 -0.07 -2.25 1.47
C PHE A 78 -0.37 -1.28 2.62
N GLY A 79 0.49 -1.18 3.63
CA GLY A 79 0.35 -0.23 4.73
C GLY A 79 0.26 1.22 4.26
N ILE A 80 1.13 1.61 3.32
CA ILE A 80 1.09 2.95 2.69
C ILE A 80 -0.24 3.17 1.96
N LEU A 81 -0.66 2.24 1.12
CA LEU A 81 -1.91 2.39 0.36
C LEU A 81 -3.11 2.48 1.30
N GLN A 82 -3.16 1.67 2.36
CA GLN A 82 -4.18 1.76 3.41
C GLN A 82 -4.13 3.10 4.15
N TYR A 83 -2.98 3.75 4.29
CA TYR A 83 -2.91 5.08 4.86
C TYR A 83 -3.45 6.15 3.90
N LEU A 84 -3.11 6.05 2.61
CA LEU A 84 -3.45 7.04 1.58
C LEU A 84 -4.93 7.00 1.18
N LEU A 85 -5.57 5.83 1.23
CA LEU A 85 -6.95 5.67 0.81
C LEU A 85 -7.93 6.45 1.70
N PRO A 86 -8.96 7.10 1.13
CA PRO A 86 -10.09 7.64 1.89
C PRO A 86 -10.66 6.63 2.91
N ARG A 87 -11.03 7.13 4.09
CA ARG A 87 -11.58 6.32 5.19
C ARG A 87 -12.94 5.69 4.87
N SER A 88 -13.63 6.19 3.85
CA SER A 88 -14.94 5.72 3.37
C SER A 88 -14.85 4.49 2.47
N LEU A 89 -13.71 4.27 1.79
CA LEU A 89 -13.52 3.20 0.80
C LEU A 89 -13.22 1.84 1.45
N MET A 90 -14.13 1.37 2.32
CA MET A 90 -13.95 0.10 3.02
C MET A 90 -13.91 -1.11 2.07
N ILE A 91 -14.65 -1.08 0.96
CA ILE A 91 -14.67 -2.17 -0.02
C ILE A 91 -13.30 -2.32 -0.68
N LEU A 92 -12.69 -1.23 -1.16
CA LEU A 92 -11.33 -1.25 -1.70
C LEU A 92 -10.32 -1.77 -0.69
N ARG A 93 -10.39 -1.27 0.55
CA ARG A 93 -9.46 -1.66 1.62
C ARG A 93 -9.55 -3.15 1.94
N CYS A 94 -10.77 -3.70 2.02
CA CYS A 94 -11.01 -5.12 2.26
C CYS A 94 -10.60 -5.98 1.06
N GLY A 95 -10.88 -5.54 -0.18
CA GLY A 95 -10.44 -6.21 -1.40
C GLY A 95 -8.92 -6.33 -1.47
N MET A 96 -8.20 -5.24 -1.17
CA MET A 96 -6.74 -5.26 -1.08
C MET A 96 -6.21 -6.18 0.03
N SER A 97 -6.88 -6.24 1.18
CA SER A 97 -6.53 -7.18 2.26
C SER A 97 -6.66 -8.63 1.83
N ILE A 98 -7.75 -8.96 1.12
CA ILE A 98 -7.98 -10.29 0.57
C ILE A 98 -6.88 -10.66 -0.42
N LEU A 99 -6.55 -9.75 -1.34
CA LEU A 99 -5.48 -9.95 -2.31
C LEU A 99 -4.14 -10.21 -1.61
N LEU A 100 -3.77 -9.38 -0.62
CA LEU A 100 -2.53 -9.55 0.14
C LEU A 100 -2.54 -10.88 0.92
N GLY A 101 -3.64 -11.25 1.56
CA GLY A 101 -3.77 -12.52 2.28
C GLY A 101 -3.52 -13.72 1.39
N GLY A 102 -4.09 -13.75 0.19
CA GLY A 102 -3.86 -14.83 -0.78
C GLY A 102 -2.41 -14.87 -1.28
N ILE A 103 -1.80 -13.71 -1.55
CA ILE A 103 -0.37 -13.65 -1.92
C ILE A 103 0.50 -14.20 -0.79
N LEU A 104 0.27 -13.77 0.45
CA LEU A 104 1.06 -14.19 1.60
C LEU A 104 0.87 -15.68 1.93
N GLY A 105 -0.33 -16.23 1.76
CA GLY A 105 -0.57 -17.68 1.88
C GLY A 105 0.24 -18.49 0.86
N ASN A 106 0.26 -18.04 -0.40
CA ASN A 106 1.06 -18.67 -1.45
C ASN A 106 2.58 -18.42 -1.31
N VAL A 107 3.00 -17.35 -0.65
CA VAL A 107 4.41 -17.12 -0.29
C VAL A 107 4.82 -18.04 0.86
N TRP A 108 3.94 -18.22 1.85
CA TRP A 108 4.16 -19.14 2.97
C TRP A 108 4.48 -20.56 2.47
N ASP A 109 3.66 -21.11 1.59
CA ASP A 109 3.90 -22.43 0.98
C ASP A 109 5.26 -22.52 0.29
N ARG A 110 5.63 -21.48 -0.47
CA ARG A 110 6.91 -21.48 -1.20
C ARG A 110 8.11 -21.41 -0.25
N VAL A 111 7.94 -20.81 0.92
CA VAL A 111 8.96 -20.74 1.97
C VAL A 111 9.09 -22.09 2.69
N THR A 112 7.97 -22.77 2.96
CA THR A 112 7.97 -24.01 3.77
C THR A 112 8.09 -25.30 2.93
N GLU A 113 7.29 -25.40 1.87
CA GLU A 113 7.15 -26.59 1.01
C GLU A 113 7.90 -26.46 -0.32
N GLY A 114 8.35 -25.24 -0.64
CA GLY A 114 9.07 -24.95 -1.88
C GLY A 114 8.20 -24.83 -3.13
N ALA A 115 6.91 -25.19 -3.05
CA ALA A 115 5.92 -25.10 -4.11
C ALA A 115 4.55 -24.81 -3.49
N VAL A 116 3.65 -24.23 -4.27
CA VAL A 116 2.26 -24.02 -3.84
C VAL A 116 1.47 -25.30 -4.01
N VAL A 117 0.64 -25.62 -3.03
CA VAL A 117 -0.27 -26.76 -3.11
C VAL A 117 -1.56 -26.32 -3.79
N ASP A 118 -1.73 -26.71 -5.06
CA ASP A 118 -2.95 -26.50 -5.84
C ASP A 118 -3.77 -27.79 -5.82
N PHE A 119 -5.08 -27.67 -5.59
CA PHE A 119 -5.90 -28.86 -5.37
C PHE A 119 -7.31 -28.88 -5.96
N ILE A 120 -7.77 -27.77 -6.52
CA ILE A 120 -9.11 -27.61 -7.09
C ILE A 120 -8.99 -27.54 -8.62
N LEU A 121 -9.82 -28.32 -9.31
CA LEU A 121 -10.04 -28.27 -10.75
C LEU A 121 -11.51 -27.93 -11.03
N LEU A 122 -11.77 -27.14 -12.06
CA LEU A 122 -13.11 -26.92 -12.59
C LEU A 122 -13.21 -27.53 -13.97
N ARG A 123 -14.26 -28.31 -14.23
CA ARG A 123 -14.51 -28.95 -15.52
C ARG A 123 -15.87 -28.55 -16.07
N GLY A 124 -15.90 -27.97 -17.26
CA GLY A 124 -17.13 -27.58 -17.95
C GLY A 124 -16.97 -27.51 -19.47
N PHE A 125 -18.02 -27.89 -20.22
CA PHE A 125 -18.10 -27.76 -21.68
C PHE A 125 -16.86 -28.27 -22.45
N GLY A 126 -16.30 -29.40 -22.03
CA GLY A 126 -15.11 -30.01 -22.68
C GLY A 126 -13.77 -29.38 -22.30
N TRP A 127 -13.75 -28.40 -21.40
CA TRP A 127 -12.53 -27.79 -20.86
C TRP A 127 -12.35 -28.13 -19.37
N THR A 128 -11.09 -28.22 -18.92
CA THR A 128 -10.72 -28.35 -17.51
C THR A 128 -9.73 -27.24 -17.17
N SER A 129 -9.97 -26.53 -16.08
CA SER A 129 -9.10 -25.46 -15.61
C SER A 129 -7.73 -25.99 -15.19
N PRO A 130 -6.69 -25.14 -15.16
CA PRO A 130 -5.51 -25.41 -14.34
C PRO A 130 -5.92 -25.65 -12.88
N ALA A 131 -5.12 -26.44 -12.16
CA ALA A 131 -5.31 -26.60 -10.73
C ALA A 131 -5.06 -25.26 -10.02
N PHE A 132 -5.89 -24.95 -9.02
CA PHE A 132 -5.73 -23.76 -8.17
C PHE A 132 -6.08 -24.09 -6.72
N ASN A 133 -5.85 -23.15 -5.81
CA ASN A 133 -6.11 -23.31 -4.39
C ASN A 133 -7.17 -22.30 -3.89
N MET A 134 -7.46 -22.37 -2.58
CA MET A 134 -8.45 -21.49 -1.97
C MET A 134 -8.00 -20.02 -1.90
N ALA A 135 -6.70 -19.75 -1.72
CA ALA A 135 -6.17 -18.39 -1.86
C ALA A 135 -6.50 -17.79 -3.24
N ASP A 136 -6.29 -18.52 -4.34
CA ASP A 136 -6.57 -18.03 -5.69
C ASP A 136 -8.07 -17.79 -5.92
N ALA A 137 -8.92 -18.68 -5.42
CA ALA A 137 -10.37 -18.55 -5.51
C ALA A 137 -10.87 -17.31 -4.74
N ILE A 138 -10.38 -17.10 -3.51
CA ILE A 138 -10.74 -15.95 -2.69
C ILE A 138 -10.18 -14.65 -3.28
N GLN A 139 -9.01 -14.69 -3.93
CA GLN A 139 -8.44 -13.53 -4.61
C GLN A 139 -9.33 -13.00 -5.73
N TRP A 140 -10.07 -13.84 -6.46
CA TRP A 140 -11.07 -13.38 -7.42
C TRP A 140 -12.14 -12.47 -6.80
N VAL A 141 -12.58 -12.77 -5.57
CA VAL A 141 -13.49 -11.90 -4.82
C VAL A 141 -12.80 -10.58 -4.48
N GLY A 142 -11.54 -10.64 -4.03
CA GLY A 142 -10.72 -9.44 -3.78
C GLY A 142 -10.59 -8.55 -5.02
N TYR A 143 -10.29 -9.14 -6.19
CA TYR A 143 -10.22 -8.44 -7.48
C TYR A 143 -11.55 -7.78 -7.83
N ALA A 144 -12.66 -8.52 -7.72
CA ALA A 144 -13.99 -7.97 -7.99
C ALA A 144 -14.33 -6.78 -7.07
N MET A 145 -13.98 -6.86 -5.79
CA MET A 145 -14.15 -5.75 -4.83
C MET A 145 -13.33 -4.53 -5.19
N VAL A 146 -12.06 -4.72 -5.58
CA VAL A 146 -11.19 -3.63 -6.04
C VAL A 146 -11.78 -2.98 -7.28
N VAL A 147 -12.11 -3.77 -8.31
CA VAL A 147 -12.68 -3.26 -9.57
C VAL A 147 -13.98 -2.51 -9.32
N TYR A 148 -14.90 -3.10 -8.55
CA TYR A 148 -16.15 -2.44 -8.18
C TYR A 148 -15.91 -1.12 -7.46
N SER A 149 -14.97 -1.07 -6.52
CA SER A 149 -14.66 0.18 -5.83
C SER A 149 -14.04 1.23 -6.77
N LEU A 150 -13.21 0.82 -7.72
CA LEU A 150 -12.60 1.75 -8.68
C LEU A 150 -13.65 2.31 -9.67
N THR A 151 -14.67 1.54 -10.04
CA THR A 151 -15.70 1.97 -11.01
C THR A 151 -16.90 2.64 -10.32
N ALA A 152 -17.51 2.01 -9.33
CA ALA A 152 -18.72 2.48 -8.67
C ALA A 152 -18.46 3.54 -7.60
N GLN A 153 -17.29 3.52 -6.95
CA GLN A 153 -16.88 4.52 -5.96
C GLN A 153 -15.86 5.51 -6.50
N ALA A 154 -15.77 5.62 -7.84
CA ALA A 154 -14.84 6.50 -8.51
C ALA A 154 -14.93 7.95 -8.00
N HIS A 155 -16.12 8.52 -7.89
CA HIS A 155 -16.33 9.88 -7.39
C HIS A 155 -15.78 10.14 -5.97
N LEU A 156 -15.59 9.10 -5.14
CA LEU A 156 -14.97 9.21 -3.81
C LEU A 156 -13.44 9.19 -3.89
N ILE A 157 -12.88 8.57 -4.93
CA ILE A 157 -11.43 8.50 -5.19
C ILE A 157 -10.99 9.74 -5.97
N TRP A 158 -11.76 10.12 -6.99
CA TRP A 158 -11.59 11.31 -7.84
C TRP A 158 -12.70 12.32 -7.50
N PRO A 159 -12.50 13.21 -6.52
CA PRO A 159 -13.53 14.17 -6.12
C PRO A 159 -13.83 15.16 -7.23
N ASP A 160 -15.05 15.11 -7.76
CA ASP A 160 -15.53 16.03 -8.78
C ASP A 160 -15.77 17.42 -8.17
N LYS A 161 -15.12 18.42 -8.77
CA LYS A 161 -15.38 19.87 -8.67
C LYS A 161 -14.71 20.72 -7.58
N ASN A 162 -14.09 20.17 -6.53
CA ASN A 162 -13.44 21.00 -5.47
C ASN A 162 -11.99 20.64 -5.10
N ALA A 163 -11.31 19.83 -5.90
CA ALA A 163 -9.86 19.72 -5.78
C ALA A 163 -9.21 20.96 -6.38
N ARG A 164 -8.68 21.87 -5.54
CA ARG A 164 -7.67 22.83 -6.02
C ARG A 164 -6.61 22.01 -6.76
N ARG A 165 -6.52 22.18 -8.08
CA ARG A 165 -5.74 21.30 -8.98
C ARG A 165 -4.26 21.24 -8.59
N ASN A 166 -3.76 22.30 -7.95
CA ASN A 166 -2.37 22.38 -7.57
C ASN A 166 -2.12 21.69 -6.22
N PHE A 167 -1.53 20.50 -6.30
CA PHE A 167 -1.02 19.75 -5.14
C PHE A 167 0.29 20.32 -4.60
N TRP A 168 0.97 21.17 -5.38
CA TRP A 168 2.19 21.85 -4.99
C TRP A 168 1.86 23.28 -4.60
N ILE A 169 1.57 23.49 -3.32
CA ILE A 169 1.26 24.80 -2.75
C ILE A 169 2.55 25.48 -2.31
N ASN A 170 3.44 24.72 -1.64
CA ASN A 170 4.76 25.17 -1.25
C ASN A 170 5.78 24.11 -1.73
N PRO A 171 6.22 24.18 -2.99
CA PRO A 171 7.06 23.15 -3.61
C PRO A 171 8.37 22.92 -2.85
N SER A 172 9.00 23.96 -2.32
CA SER A 172 10.28 23.83 -1.60
C SER A 172 10.12 23.02 -0.31
N PHE A 173 9.10 23.33 0.49
CA PHE A 173 8.76 22.55 1.68
C PHE A 173 8.36 21.12 1.31
N GLN A 174 7.44 20.96 0.36
CA GLN A 174 6.88 19.65 0.02
C GLN A 174 7.92 18.71 -0.59
N LEU A 175 8.77 19.20 -1.52
CA LEU A 175 9.86 18.41 -2.09
C LEU A 175 10.87 17.99 -1.03
N LYS A 176 11.23 18.89 -0.10
CA LYS A 176 12.12 18.55 1.02
C LYS A 176 11.59 17.35 1.80
N TYR A 177 10.31 17.34 2.16
CA TYR A 177 9.69 16.20 2.86
C TYR A 177 9.65 14.92 2.01
N CYS A 178 9.32 15.03 0.72
CA CYS A 178 9.33 13.89 -0.20
C CYS A 178 10.72 13.24 -0.28
N PHE A 179 11.77 14.06 -0.43
CA PHE A 179 13.14 13.59 -0.50
C PHE A 179 13.64 13.04 0.83
N ILE A 180 13.30 13.64 1.97
CA ILE A 180 13.66 13.09 3.29
C ILE A 180 13.06 11.70 3.48
N LEU A 181 11.76 11.52 3.20
CA LEU A 181 11.10 10.21 3.32
C LEU A 181 11.69 9.18 2.36
N SER A 182 11.95 9.59 1.12
CA SER A 182 12.57 8.71 0.12
C SER A 182 14.01 8.35 0.50
N LEU A 183 14.78 9.29 1.07
CA LEU A 183 16.16 9.05 1.50
C LEU A 183 16.22 8.07 2.67
N ILE A 184 15.34 8.24 3.67
CA ILE A 184 15.21 7.28 4.78
C ILE A 184 14.86 5.89 4.24
N GLY A 185 13.92 5.82 3.29
CA GLY A 185 13.57 4.58 2.62
C GLY A 185 14.74 3.97 1.86
N LEU A 186 15.50 4.79 1.13
CA LEU A 186 16.68 4.35 0.39
C LEU A 186 17.75 3.81 1.33
N SER A 187 17.99 4.47 2.48
CA SER A 187 18.93 3.96 3.49
C SER A 187 18.50 2.58 3.99
N PHE A 188 17.22 2.39 4.30
CA PHE A 188 16.71 1.08 4.73
C PHE A 188 16.84 0.03 3.62
N ALA A 189 16.54 0.39 2.37
CA ALA A 189 16.71 -0.49 1.22
C ALA A 189 18.20 -0.79 0.94
N ILE A 190 19.12 0.13 1.15
CA ILE A 190 20.55 -0.18 1.01
C ILE A 190 20.98 -1.17 2.09
N ILE A 191 20.61 -0.93 3.35
CA ILE A 191 20.94 -1.82 4.47
C ILE A 191 20.37 -3.22 4.22
N SER A 192 19.08 -3.32 3.92
CA SER A 192 18.42 -4.59 3.63
C SER A 192 19.01 -5.28 2.39
N GLY A 193 19.42 -4.51 1.38
CA GLY A 193 20.04 -5.03 0.16
C GLY A 193 21.43 -5.60 0.43
N VAL A 194 22.25 -4.92 1.23
CA VAL A 194 23.56 -5.42 1.67
C VAL A 194 23.40 -6.70 2.49
N PHE A 195 22.51 -6.71 3.49
CA PHE A 195 22.24 -7.92 4.28
C PHE A 195 21.77 -9.08 3.39
N SER A 196 20.83 -8.81 2.49
CA SER A 196 20.30 -9.85 1.60
C SER A 196 21.38 -10.35 0.63
N TYR A 197 22.19 -9.46 0.07
CA TYR A 197 23.30 -9.81 -0.83
C TYR A 197 24.37 -10.63 -0.10
N SER A 198 24.84 -10.18 1.06
CA SER A 198 25.85 -10.89 1.85
C SER A 198 25.34 -12.27 2.25
N TYR A 199 24.09 -12.37 2.70
CA TYR A 199 23.49 -13.63 3.06
C TYR A 199 23.32 -14.57 1.85
N LEU A 200 22.87 -14.03 0.71
CA LEU A 200 22.73 -14.75 -0.55
C LEU A 200 24.09 -15.29 -1.01
N GLN A 201 25.15 -14.48 -0.96
CA GLN A 201 26.50 -14.87 -1.35
C GLN A 201 27.04 -15.99 -0.47
N ILE A 202 26.99 -15.85 0.86
CA ILE A 202 27.41 -16.90 1.81
C ILE A 202 26.66 -18.20 1.55
N THR A 203 25.34 -18.10 1.38
CA THR A 203 24.50 -19.27 1.18
C THR A 203 24.81 -19.99 -0.13
N ILE A 204 25.09 -19.26 -1.21
CA ILE A 204 25.42 -19.89 -2.49
C ILE A 204 26.80 -20.54 -2.43
N ASP A 205 27.79 -19.88 -1.82
CA ASP A 205 29.13 -20.44 -1.64
C ASP A 205 29.08 -21.78 -0.87
N ASP A 206 28.17 -21.90 0.10
CA ASP A 206 27.98 -23.13 0.89
C ASP A 206 27.20 -24.23 0.15
N LEU A 207 26.23 -23.88 -0.72
CA LEU A 207 25.33 -24.86 -1.36
C LEU A 207 25.68 -25.26 -2.79
N VAL A 208 26.40 -24.41 -3.55
CA VAL A 208 26.64 -24.63 -4.98
C VAL A 208 28.13 -24.84 -5.22
N LEU A 209 28.56 -26.10 -5.16
CA LEU A 209 29.87 -26.53 -5.64
C LEU A 209 29.90 -26.46 -7.18
N GLY A 210 30.38 -25.37 -7.76
CA GLY A 210 30.35 -25.16 -9.21
C GLY A 210 31.12 -23.93 -9.71
N SER A 211 31.08 -23.68 -11.02
CA SER A 211 31.80 -22.56 -11.62
C SER A 211 31.20 -21.20 -11.22
N PRO A 212 32.01 -20.20 -10.82
CA PRO A 212 31.53 -18.88 -10.36
C PRO A 212 30.59 -18.16 -11.33
N GLN A 213 30.76 -18.42 -12.64
CA GLN A 213 29.98 -17.80 -13.71
C GLN A 213 28.51 -18.29 -13.75
N LEU A 214 28.28 -19.56 -13.41
CA LEU A 214 26.93 -20.12 -13.34
C LEU A 214 26.18 -19.56 -12.12
N MET A 215 26.91 -19.37 -11.03
CA MET A 215 26.45 -18.77 -9.78
C MET A 215 25.89 -17.35 -9.98
N GLU A 216 26.69 -16.51 -10.63
CA GLU A 216 26.35 -15.11 -10.88
C GLU A 216 25.12 -15.00 -11.79
N ARG A 217 25.12 -15.71 -12.93
CA ARG A 217 24.05 -15.59 -13.94
C ARG A 217 22.72 -16.20 -13.51
N ARG A 218 22.74 -17.31 -12.77
CA ARG A 218 21.50 -18.00 -12.39
C ARG A 218 20.84 -17.40 -11.16
N PHE A 219 21.63 -16.83 -10.23
CA PHE A 219 21.12 -16.48 -8.90
C PHE A 219 21.32 -15.01 -8.53
N LEU A 220 22.54 -14.48 -8.61
CA LEU A 220 22.82 -13.11 -8.18
C LEU A 220 22.14 -12.06 -9.07
N ILE A 221 22.21 -12.23 -10.40
CA ILE A 221 21.62 -11.25 -11.34
C ILE A 221 20.09 -11.15 -11.20
N PRO A 222 19.31 -12.25 -11.21
CA PRO A 222 17.86 -12.16 -11.03
C PRO A 222 17.45 -11.59 -9.67
N PHE A 223 18.18 -11.94 -8.61
CA PHE A 223 17.95 -11.37 -7.28
C PHE A 223 18.16 -9.85 -7.30
N PHE A 224 19.30 -9.38 -7.82
CA PHE A 224 19.63 -7.96 -7.87
C PHE A 224 18.62 -7.17 -8.71
N GLN A 225 18.24 -7.68 -9.88
CA GLN A 225 17.22 -7.05 -10.74
C GLN A 225 15.88 -6.93 -10.02
N THR A 226 15.42 -8.00 -9.36
CA THR A 226 14.18 -8.00 -8.60
C THR A 226 14.27 -7.01 -7.43
N TYR A 227 15.38 -7.01 -6.70
CA TYR A 227 15.61 -6.12 -5.57
C TYR A 227 15.61 -4.64 -6.00
N LEU A 228 16.25 -4.32 -7.12
CA LEU A 228 16.32 -2.97 -7.65
C LEU A 228 14.95 -2.47 -8.10
N VAL A 229 14.17 -3.31 -8.81
CA VAL A 229 12.80 -2.98 -9.21
C VAL A 229 11.93 -2.72 -7.98
N MET A 230 11.97 -3.61 -6.98
CA MET A 230 11.20 -3.43 -5.74
C MET A 230 11.62 -2.16 -5.00
N THR A 231 12.92 -1.90 -4.90
CA THR A 231 13.45 -0.67 -4.29
C THR A 231 12.97 0.58 -5.04
N PHE A 232 12.98 0.56 -6.36
CA PHE A 232 12.48 1.69 -7.15
C PHE A 232 10.99 1.96 -6.88
N VAL A 233 10.16 0.90 -6.88
CA VAL A 233 8.73 1.01 -6.55
C VAL A 233 8.52 1.51 -5.12
N PHE A 234 9.35 1.08 -4.17
CA PHE A 234 9.35 1.55 -2.77
C PHE A 234 9.53 3.06 -2.68
N LEU A 235 10.57 3.55 -3.34
CA LEU A 235 10.95 4.95 -3.27
C LEU A 235 9.90 5.82 -3.94
N LEU A 236 9.32 5.36 -5.05
CA LEU A 236 8.19 6.03 -5.69
C LEU A 236 6.98 6.10 -4.74
N ALA A 237 6.65 5.00 -4.05
CA ALA A 237 5.56 4.98 -3.09
C ALA A 237 5.80 5.93 -1.90
N LEU A 238 7.03 5.97 -1.38
CA LEU A 238 7.43 6.89 -0.30
C LEU A 238 7.42 8.36 -0.76
N PHE A 239 7.85 8.64 -1.99
CA PHE A 239 7.78 9.98 -2.56
C PHE A 239 6.33 10.46 -2.67
N VAL A 240 5.44 9.61 -3.19
CA VAL A 240 3.99 9.89 -3.27
C VAL A 240 3.39 10.10 -1.88
N LEU A 241 3.75 9.26 -0.91
CA LEU A 241 3.33 9.41 0.49
C LEU A 241 3.79 10.75 1.06
N GLY A 242 5.06 11.12 0.86
CA GLY A 242 5.61 12.40 1.29
C GLY A 242 4.90 13.59 0.68
N ARG A 243 4.52 13.50 -0.60
CA ARG A 243 3.72 14.53 -1.27
C ARG A 243 2.35 14.69 -0.62
N VAL A 244 1.67 13.60 -0.32
CA VAL A 244 0.34 13.64 0.32
C VAL A 244 0.42 14.19 1.74
N LEU A 245 1.37 13.71 2.55
CA LEU A 245 1.58 14.18 3.92
C LEU A 245 1.93 15.67 3.96
N SER A 246 2.90 16.09 3.15
CA SER A 246 3.33 17.48 3.11
C SER A 246 2.23 18.42 2.58
N HIS A 247 1.36 17.97 1.68
CA HIS A 247 0.20 18.75 1.22
C HIS A 247 -0.85 18.98 2.32
N ARG A 248 -1.08 17.96 3.17
CA ARG A 248 -2.00 18.08 4.32
C ARG A 248 -1.49 19.06 5.39
N ILE A 249 -0.18 19.31 5.42
CA ILE A 249 0.47 20.28 6.31
C ILE A 249 0.59 21.66 5.66
N ALA A 250 1.12 21.73 4.44
CA ALA A 250 1.40 23.00 3.76
C ALA A 250 0.12 23.73 3.34
N GLY A 251 -0.92 23.00 2.93
CA GLY A 251 -2.18 23.58 2.51
C GLY A 251 -2.88 24.46 3.56
N PRO A 252 -3.12 23.97 4.79
CA PRO A 252 -3.76 24.79 5.83
C PRO A 252 -2.89 25.97 6.27
N ILE A 253 -1.57 25.82 6.33
CA ILE A 253 -0.65 26.92 6.67
C ILE A 253 -0.75 28.04 5.62
N TYR A 254 -0.65 27.68 4.33
CA TYR A 254 -0.78 28.66 3.25
C TYR A 254 -2.16 29.31 3.20
N ALA A 255 -3.22 28.54 3.48
CA ALA A 255 -4.57 29.10 3.54
C ALA A 255 -4.72 30.12 4.69
N PHE A 256 -4.08 29.85 5.83
CA PHE A 256 -4.07 30.76 6.98
C PHE A 256 -3.22 32.02 6.71
N GLU A 257 -2.04 31.87 6.09
CA GLU A 257 -1.21 33.01 5.66
C GLU A 257 -1.98 33.95 4.73
N LYS A 258 -2.62 33.39 3.70
CA LYS A 258 -3.44 34.18 2.77
C LYS A 258 -4.65 34.82 3.45
N PHE A 259 -5.23 34.16 4.45
CA PHE A 259 -6.30 34.74 5.26
C PHE A 259 -5.82 35.99 6.02
N LEU A 260 -4.62 35.94 6.61
CA LEU A 260 -4.03 37.10 7.29
C LEU A 260 -3.73 38.24 6.31
N GLU A 261 -3.18 37.95 5.13
CA GLU A 261 -2.91 38.95 4.08
C GLU A 261 -4.21 39.66 3.64
N ASP A 262 -5.26 38.90 3.33
CA ASP A 262 -6.55 39.47 2.93
C ASP A 262 -7.13 40.36 4.05
N LEU A 263 -6.97 39.95 5.32
CA LEU A 263 -7.46 40.69 6.49
C LEU A 263 -6.67 41.99 6.73
N LEU A 264 -5.36 41.98 6.47
CA LEU A 264 -4.51 43.18 6.47
C LEU A 264 -4.87 44.16 5.35
N GLU A 265 -5.29 43.65 4.19
CA GLU A 265 -5.82 44.46 3.08
C GLU A 265 -7.26 44.94 3.32
N GLY A 266 -7.87 44.59 4.46
CA GLY A 266 -9.22 44.99 4.84
C GLY A 266 -10.34 44.20 4.17
N LYS A 267 -10.03 43.10 3.49
CA LYS A 267 -11.03 42.20 2.91
C LYS A 267 -11.66 41.33 3.99
N ASP A 268 -12.96 41.06 3.83
CA ASP A 268 -13.66 40.09 4.65
C ASP A 268 -13.58 38.70 4.02
N ARG A 269 -12.93 37.75 4.71
CA ARG A 269 -12.77 36.38 4.23
C ARG A 269 -12.81 35.38 5.37
N ASP A 270 -13.65 34.36 5.26
CA ASP A 270 -13.66 33.24 6.19
C ASP A 270 -12.61 32.19 5.84
N LEU A 271 -11.94 31.66 6.86
CA LEU A 271 -11.04 30.53 6.71
C LEU A 271 -11.80 29.21 6.92
N ARG A 272 -11.87 28.39 5.88
CA ARG A 272 -12.33 26.98 5.97
C ARG A 272 -11.29 26.04 5.37
N LEU A 273 -10.84 25.07 6.16
CA LEU A 273 -9.84 24.07 5.78
C LEU A 273 -10.51 22.78 5.31
N ARG A 274 -9.78 21.92 4.60
CA ARG A 274 -10.32 20.65 4.10
C ARG A 274 -10.39 19.62 5.23
N ALA A 275 -11.33 18.68 5.18
CA ALA A 275 -11.48 17.66 6.24
C ALA A 275 -10.24 16.79 6.48
N GLY A 276 -9.34 16.68 5.50
CA GLY A 276 -8.09 15.93 5.61
C GLY A 276 -6.84 16.79 5.85
N ASP A 277 -6.99 18.10 6.04
CA ASP A 277 -5.87 18.98 6.40
C ASP A 277 -5.53 18.82 7.89
N GLU A 278 -4.24 18.96 8.20
CA GLU A 278 -3.78 19.13 9.58
C GLU A 278 -4.10 20.55 10.08
N PHE A 279 -3.86 20.83 11.36
CA PHE A 279 -4.05 22.17 11.96
C PHE A 279 -5.47 22.73 11.82
N LYS A 280 -6.50 21.88 11.91
CA LYS A 280 -7.91 22.30 11.84
C LYS A 280 -8.31 23.41 12.83
N HIS A 281 -7.66 23.47 13.98
CA HIS A 281 -7.87 24.53 14.98
C HIS A 281 -7.56 25.95 14.45
N LEU A 282 -6.83 26.09 13.34
CA LEU A 282 -6.61 27.39 12.70
C LEU A 282 -7.91 28.05 12.24
N GLU A 283 -8.97 27.28 11.96
CA GLU A 283 -10.31 27.84 11.69
C GLU A 283 -10.83 28.63 12.92
N GLU A 284 -10.70 28.06 14.13
CA GLU A 284 -11.12 28.73 15.37
C GLU A 284 -10.22 29.94 15.71
N VAL A 285 -8.92 29.85 15.41
CA VAL A 285 -7.99 30.96 15.61
C VAL A 285 -8.31 32.12 14.66
N ALA A 286 -8.62 31.82 13.39
CA ALA A 286 -9.02 32.82 12.40
C ALA A 286 -10.28 33.58 12.85
N GLU A 287 -11.27 32.86 13.37
CA GLU A 287 -12.50 33.46 13.90
C GLU A 287 -12.22 34.41 15.07
N LYS A 288 -11.39 33.98 16.04
CA LYS A 288 -10.99 34.82 17.17
C LYS A 288 -10.25 36.09 16.74
N ILE A 289 -9.40 36.00 15.72
CA ILE A 289 -8.68 37.16 15.16
C ILE A 289 -9.67 38.15 14.57
N LYS A 290 -10.65 37.69 13.79
CA LYS A 290 -11.70 38.55 13.22
C LYS A 290 -12.46 39.33 14.29
N ILE A 291 -12.99 38.61 15.31
CA ILE A 291 -13.76 39.21 16.41
C ILE A 291 -12.93 40.32 17.08
N LYS A 292 -11.68 40.03 17.46
CA LYS A 292 -10.80 41.03 18.08
C LYS A 292 -10.51 42.23 17.19
N LEU A 293 -10.39 42.03 15.88
CA LEU A 293 -10.10 43.11 14.95
C LEU A 293 -11.33 44.00 14.73
N GLU A 294 -12.53 43.42 14.76
CA GLU A 294 -13.80 44.15 14.73
C GLU A 294 -14.00 44.97 16.00
N GLU A 295 -13.76 44.39 17.17
CA GLU A 295 -13.77 45.11 18.46
C GLU A 295 -12.81 46.32 18.43
N ALA A 296 -11.58 46.13 17.96
CA ALA A 296 -10.60 47.22 17.85
C ALA A 296 -11.03 48.31 16.84
N ARG A 297 -11.69 47.93 15.73
CA ARG A 297 -12.24 48.89 14.76
C ARG A 297 -13.42 49.68 15.31
N GLN A 298 -14.25 49.07 16.17
CA GLN A 298 -15.37 49.74 16.83
C GLN A 298 -14.85 50.78 17.85
N ILE A 299 -13.91 50.40 18.71
CA ILE A 299 -13.28 51.32 19.68
C ILE A 299 -12.68 52.54 18.97
N LYS A 300 -11.94 52.31 17.88
CA LYS A 300 -11.32 53.40 17.12
C LYS A 300 -12.35 54.35 16.47
N LYS A 301 -13.53 53.84 16.09
CA LYS A 301 -14.63 54.68 15.58
C LYS A 301 -15.27 55.52 16.69
N GLU A 302 -15.39 54.99 17.91
CA GLU A 302 -15.94 55.71 19.06
C GLU A 302 -14.99 56.81 19.56
N GLU A 303 -13.68 56.61 19.46
CA GLU A 303 -12.66 57.60 19.87
C GLU A 303 -12.40 58.73 18.86
N THR A 304 -12.95 58.65 17.64
CA THR A 304 -12.77 59.68 16.61
C THR A 304 -14.07 60.48 16.44
N PRO A 305 -14.28 61.61 17.16
CA PRO A 305 -15.50 62.40 17.00
C PRO A 305 -15.59 62.98 15.59
N ALA A 306 -16.81 63.01 15.05
CA ALA A 306 -17.11 63.63 13.75
C ALA A 306 -16.57 65.07 13.73
N PRO A 307 -16.02 65.55 12.59
CA PRO A 307 -15.62 66.95 12.48
C PRO A 307 -16.84 67.82 12.83
N LEU A 308 -16.65 68.72 13.80
CA LEU A 308 -17.64 69.73 14.14
C LEU A 308 -17.78 70.65 12.93
N ASP A 309 -18.89 70.52 12.21
CA ASP A 309 -19.33 71.45 11.17
C ASP A 309 -19.61 72.85 11.73
#